data_AF-A0A920E0F4-F1
#
_entry.id   AF-A0A920E0F4-F1
#
_cell.length_a   1.000
_cell.length_b   1.000
_cell.length_c   1.000
_cell.angle_alpha   90.00
_cell.angle_beta   90.00
_cell.angle_gamma   90.00
#
_symmetry.space_group_name_H-M   'P 1'
#
loop_
_entity.id
_entity.type
_entity.pdbx_description
1 polymer ?
#
loop_
_entity_poly.entity_id
_entity_poly.type
_entity_poly.pdbx_seq_one_letter_code
_entity_poly.pdbx_strand_id
1 'polypeptide(L)' 'MVHTYGLPSEAKQIEEFCNNNNIKLVEDSAEAHGQNYEDRLCGSFGEVSTLSFYANKHITMGKGGLSFN' A
#
# COMPACT_ATOMS: atom_id res chain seq x y z
N MET A 1 -2.38 -6.71 1.99
CA MET A 1 -3.43 -5.71 2.27
C MET A 1 -3.61 -4.83 1.05
N VAL A 2 -4.82 -4.36 0.73
CA VAL A 2 -5.09 -3.51 -0.43
C VAL A 2 -5.81 -2.24 0.02
N HIS A 3 -5.30 -1.07 -0.36
CA HIS A 3 -5.95 0.22 -0.14
C HIS A 3 -6.95 0.53 -1.27
N THR A 4 -8.11 -0.11 -1.18
CA THR A 4 -9.13 -0.14 -2.24
C THR A 4 -9.65 1.25 -2.58
N TYR A 5 -9.67 1.61 -3.86
CA TYR A 5 -10.17 2.89 -4.38
C TYR A 5 -9.51 4.12 -3.74
N GLY A 6 -8.27 3.97 -3.31
CA GLY A 6 -7.51 5.03 -2.62
C GLY A 6 -7.94 5.26 -1.18
N LEU A 7 -8.84 4.44 -0.63
CA LEU A 7 -9.19 4.47 0.78
C LEU A 7 -8.18 3.65 1.58
N PRO A 8 -7.51 4.24 2.59
CA PRO A 8 -6.63 3.48 3.44
C PRO A 8 -7.39 2.39 4.21
N SER A 9 -6.89 1.15 4.16
CA SER A 9 -7.31 0.09 5.07
C SER A 9 -6.99 0.43 6.53
N GLU A 10 -7.49 -0.38 7.45
CA GLU A 10 -7.10 -0.44 8.87
C GLU A 10 -5.65 -0.96 9.01
N ALA A 11 -4.71 -0.22 8.44
CA ALA A 11 -3.36 -0.68 8.13
C ALA A 11 -2.55 -1.02 9.38
N LYS A 12 -2.73 -0.23 10.44
CA LYS A 12 -2.05 -0.45 11.72
C LYS A 12 -2.55 -1.70 12.42
N GLN A 13 -3.86 -1.92 12.45
CA GLN A 13 -4.47 -3.11 13.06
C GLN A 13 -4.02 -4.38 12.32
N ILE A 14 -3.95 -4.30 10.99
CA ILE A 14 -3.47 -5.41 10.14
C ILE A 14 -1.97 -5.66 10.34
N GLU A 15 -1.14 -4.62 10.38
CA GLU A 15 0.31 -4.71 10.68
C GLU A 15 0.55 -5.35 12.05
N GLU A 16 -0.15 -4.88 13.10
CA GLU A 16 -0.05 -5.44 14.45
C GLU A 16 -0.45 -6.92 14.47
N PHE A 17 -1.56 -7.28 13.82
CA PHE A 17 -1.99 -8.68 13.70
C PHE A 17 -0.93 -9.54 12.99
N CYS A 18 -0.39 -9.06 11.88
CA CYS A 18 0.63 -9.77 11.11
C CYS A 18 1.91 -9.97 11.94
N ASN A 19 2.39 -8.93 12.61
CA ASN A 19 3.58 -8.98 13.47
C ASN A 19 3.41 -9.97 14.62
N ASN A 20 2.25 -9.95 15.30
CA ASN A 20 1.96 -10.85 16.41
C ASN A 20 1.90 -12.33 16.01
N ASN A 21 1.61 -12.61 14.74
CA ASN A 21 1.46 -13.96 14.22
C ASN A 21 2.63 -14.39 13.31
N ASN A 22 3.71 -13.61 13.23
CA ASN A 22 4.84 -13.85 12.32
C ASN A 22 4.41 -14.01 10.84
N ILE A 23 3.41 -13.24 10.41
CA ILE A 23 2.90 -13.23 9.05
C ILE A 23 3.55 -12.08 8.29
N LYS A 24 4.10 -12.35 7.11
CA LYS A 24 4.60 -11.32 6.20
C LYS A 24 3.45 -10.51 5.60
N LEU A 25 3.56 -9.20 5.66
CA LEU A 25 2.58 -8.25 5.14
C LEU A 25 3.11 -7.61 3.86
N VAL A 26 2.42 -7.88 2.76
CA VAL A 26 2.60 -7.17 1.50
C VAL A 26 1.48 -6.16 1.33
N GLU A 27 1.83 -4.93 0.98
CA GLU A 27 0.88 -3.86 0.70
C GLU A 27 0.68 -3.64 -0.80
N ASP A 28 -0.56 -3.59 -1.23
CA ASP A 28 -0.94 -3.08 -2.54
C ASP A 28 -1.46 -1.65 -2.40
N SER A 29 -0.60 -0.71 -2.77
CA SER A 29 -0.86 0.74 -2.77
C SER A 29 -1.11 1.26 -4.18
N ALA A 30 -1.45 0.38 -5.14
CA ALA A 30 -1.69 0.75 -6.53
C ALA A 30 -2.70 1.89 -6.70
N GLU A 31 -3.65 2.03 -5.78
CA GLU A 31 -4.70 3.06 -5.81
C GLU A 31 -4.52 4.14 -4.74
N ALA A 32 -3.52 4.04 -3.86
CA ALA A 32 -3.36 4.89 -2.69
C ALA A 32 -2.07 5.74 -2.74
N HIS A 33 -1.73 6.24 -3.92
CA HIS A 33 -0.56 7.10 -4.10
C HIS A 33 -0.68 8.35 -3.21
N GLY A 34 0.29 8.55 -2.32
CA GLY A 34 0.36 9.72 -1.44
C GLY A 34 -0.74 9.79 -0.36
N GLN A 35 -1.50 8.72 -0.15
CA GLN A 35 -2.49 8.65 0.94
C GLN A 35 -1.82 8.35 2.27
N ASN A 36 -2.43 8.82 3.35
CA ASN A 36 -1.96 8.60 4.72
C ASN A 36 -3.02 7.87 5.55
N TYR A 37 -2.55 7.03 6.47
CA TYR A 37 -3.32 6.47 7.58
C TYR A 37 -2.57 6.76 8.87
N GLU A 38 -3.19 7.46 9.82
CA GLU A 38 -2.55 7.88 11.08
C GLU A 38 -1.15 8.50 10.88
N ASP A 39 -1.04 9.50 9.99
CA ASP A 39 0.21 10.22 9.66
C ASP A 39 1.33 9.38 9.02
N ARG A 40 1.05 8.11 8.67
CA ARG A 40 1.98 7.22 7.95
C ARG A 40 1.47 6.95 6.54
N LEU A 41 2.36 7.00 5.55
CA LEU A 41 2.05 6.80 4.15
C LEU A 41 1.55 5.37 3.88
N CYS A 42 0.49 5.23 3.09
CA CYS A 42 0.08 3.94 2.53
C CYS A 42 1.24 3.33 1.73
N GLY A 43 1.54 2.05 1.99
CA GLY A 43 2.70 1.36 1.44
C GLY A 43 3.96 1.39 2.31
N SER A 44 3.85 1.79 3.57
CA SER A 44 4.96 1.77 4.52
C SER A 44 4.71 0.92 5.77
N PHE A 45 3.61 0.15 5.83
CA PHE A 45 3.18 -0.72 6.94
C PHE A 45 3.68 -2.17 6.84
N GLY A 46 3.87 -2.69 5.63
CA GLY A 46 4.35 -4.04 5.37
C GLY A 46 5.86 -4.11 5.12
N GLU A 47 6.37 -5.31 4.86
CA GLU A 47 7.77 -5.50 4.44
C GLU A 47 8.06 -5.01 3.03
N VAL A 48 7.03 -4.94 2.19
CA VAL A 48 7.12 -4.46 0.81
C VAL A 48 5.76 -3.92 0.37
N SER A 49 5.79 -2.87 -0.44
CA SER A 49 4.60 -2.31 -1.08
C SER A 49 4.77 -2.20 -2.59
N THR A 50 3.63 -2.13 -3.29
CA THR A 50 3.57 -1.93 -4.74
C THR A 50 2.75 -0.69 -5.13
N LEU A 51 3.23 0.03 -6.13
CA LEU A 51 2.49 1.07 -6.86
C LEU A 51 2.21 0.63 -8.30
N SER A 52 1.12 1.15 -8.87
CA SER A 52 0.77 0.98 -10.27
C SER A 52 0.76 2.33 -10.97
N PHE A 53 1.39 2.38 -12.14
CA PHE A 53 1.42 3.57 -13.01
C PHE A 53 0.65 3.33 -14.30
N TYR A 54 -0.42 2.53 -14.24
CA TYR A 54 -1.32 2.33 -15.37
C TYR A 54 -2.10 3.62 -15.69
N ALA A 55 -2.64 3.72 -16.89
CA ALA A 55 -3.27 4.93 -17.43
C ALA A 55 -4.37 5.55 -16.54
N ASN A 56 -5.03 4.76 -15.69
CA ASN A 56 -6.09 5.23 -14.80
C ASN A 56 -5.65 5.45 -13.34
N LYS A 57 -4.35 5.42 -13.04
CA LYS A 57 -3.81 5.62 -11.69
C LYS A 57 -3.43 7.10 -11.47
N HIS A 58 -3.23 7.47 -10.20
CA HIS A 58 -2.95 8.85 -9.78
C HIS A 58 -1.73 9.46 -10.48
N ILE A 59 -0.67 8.67 -10.65
CA ILE A 59 0.52 9.00 -11.44
C ILE A 59 0.64 7.92 -12.52
N THR A 60 0.96 8.30 -13.75
CA THR A 60 1.01 7.37 -14.89
C THR A 60 2.35 7.41 -15.61
N MET A 61 2.76 6.23 -16.09
CA MET A 61 3.85 6.04 -17.05
C MET A 61 3.30 5.37 -18.32
N GLY A 62 1.99 5.49 -18.58
CA GLY A 62 1.23 4.72 -19.57
C GLY A 62 0.97 3.29 -19.08
N LYS A 63 2.05 2.54 -18.84
CA LYS A 63 2.06 1.25 -18.15
C LYS A 63 3.31 1.18 -17.26
N GLY A 64 3.17 0.67 -16.05
CA GLY A 64 4.30 0.48 -15.16
C GLY A 64 3.87 0.10 -13.75
N GLY A 65 4.85 -0.29 -12.95
CA GLY A 65 4.70 -0.53 -11.53
C GLY A 65 6.04 -0.41 -10.83
N LEU A 66 5.99 -0.21 -9.52
CA LEU A 66 7.16 -0.14 -8.65
C LEU A 66 6.90 -1.01 -7.44
N SER A 67 7.92 -1.76 -7.02
CA SER A 67 7.96 -2.42 -5.72
C SER A 67 9.05 -1.74 -4.87
N PHE A 68 8.76 -1.46 -3.61
CA PHE A 68 9.66 -0.77 -2.69
C PHE A 68 9.43 -1.26 -1.27
N ASN A 69 10.41 -1.02 -0.39
CA ASN A 69 10.38 -1.37 1.02
C ASN A 69 10.55 -0.12 1.91
#